data_AF-R7S2H3-F1
#
_entry.id   AF-R7S2H3-F1
#
_cell.length_a   1.000
_cell.length_b   1.000
_cell.length_c   1.000
_cell.angle_alpha   90.00
_cell.angle_beta   90.00
_cell.angle_gamma   90.00
#
_symmetry.space_group_name_H-M   'P 1'
#
loop_
_entity.id
_entity.type
_entity.pdbx_description
1 polymer ?
#
loop_
_entity_poly.entity_id
_entity_poly.type
_entity_poly.pdbx_seq_one_letter_code
_entity_poly.pdbx_strand_id
1 'polypeptide(L)'
;MEVILPFEELFVCAGDPGSPEVLTISNDDPNAVDVVCRLHPTRNSDKLPDPSDNTLAARIARAGDTYIWETTASALDLPSIASAVFALFSLHRSQEFIPIILNAASHPKIRDSILKLGLGIPTPGREDGVTLVRSSIWQIPVLGFLPGPSGSDFPLFHVVSNGRRHPLRPPKPEDGSIIYKRYIPHLSKWFELRVVDPKSEKDIALFHEWHNNPRVAAAWGESGPIEHHKTYLNNAEADPHQIPAYGMLDGIPFMYSELYWAYEDNIGPFVGPGQASEWDRGMHILVGDEKYRGPHIVQAWVSSLLHYLFLADSRTQRIVMEPRATNTKVIDYLCKFGGFCVTKHFDFPHKRSALLELTRERFFQLAPFYYDA
;
A
#
# COMPACT_ATOMS: atom_id res chain seq x y z
N MET A 1 5.68 -22.88 -3.68
CA MET A 1 5.70 -21.43 -4.00
C MET A 1 6.60 -20.77 -2.98
N GLU A 2 7.60 -20.01 -3.41
CA GLU A 2 8.47 -19.23 -2.51
C GLU A 2 7.81 -17.84 -2.30
N VAL A 3 7.47 -17.50 -1.06
CA VAL A 3 6.98 -16.16 -0.70
C VAL A 3 8.17 -15.41 -0.10
N ILE A 4 8.66 -14.40 -0.81
CA ILE A 4 9.67 -13.47 -0.29
C ILE A 4 8.93 -12.47 0.58
N LEU A 5 9.25 -12.49 1.87
CA LEU A 5 8.69 -11.59 2.86
C LEU A 5 9.38 -10.22 2.78
N PRO A 6 8.74 -9.14 3.28
CA PRO A 6 9.34 -7.81 3.27
C PRO A 6 10.62 -7.72 4.12
N PHE A 7 10.88 -8.71 4.96
CA PHE A 7 12.17 -8.94 5.63
C PHE A 7 12.99 -9.89 4.77
N GLU A 8 14.22 -9.51 4.44
CA GLU A 8 15.09 -10.18 3.47
C GLU A 8 15.54 -11.62 3.87
N GLU A 9 14.96 -12.20 4.92
CA GLU A 9 15.46 -13.41 5.63
C GLU A 9 14.37 -14.45 5.98
N LEU A 10 13.14 -14.31 5.49
CA LEU A 10 12.06 -15.28 5.77
C LEU A 10 11.52 -15.92 4.49
N PHE A 11 11.60 -17.25 4.44
CA PHE A 11 11.12 -18.08 3.34
C PHE A 11 9.85 -18.83 3.73
N VAL A 12 8.95 -18.98 2.77
CA VAL A 12 7.76 -19.82 2.90
C VAL A 12 7.84 -20.92 1.86
N CYS A 13 7.93 -22.16 2.32
CA CYS A 13 7.82 -23.34 1.46
C CYS A 13 6.40 -23.90 1.57
N ALA A 14 5.58 -23.71 0.54
CA ALA A 14 4.33 -24.47 0.41
C ALA A 14 4.64 -25.91 -0.08
N GLY A 15 4.15 -26.93 0.63
CA GLY A 15 4.32 -28.35 0.30
C GLY A 15 3.72 -28.78 -1.05
N ASP A 16 3.92 -30.05 -1.42
CA ASP A 16 3.44 -30.61 -2.70
C ASP A 16 1.92 -30.50 -2.83
N PRO A 17 1.40 -30.24 -4.05
CA PRO A 17 -0.04 -30.19 -4.34
C PRO A 17 -0.68 -31.56 -4.09
N GLY A 18 -1.25 -31.75 -2.89
CA GLY A 18 -1.82 -33.02 -2.42
C GLY A 18 -1.47 -33.36 -0.95
N SER A 19 -0.52 -32.63 -0.36
CA SER A 19 -0.23 -32.65 1.09
C SER A 19 -0.92 -31.46 1.78
N PRO A 20 -1.20 -31.51 3.10
CA PRO A 20 -1.64 -30.31 3.82
C PRO A 20 -0.65 -29.17 3.53
N GLU A 21 -1.16 -27.94 3.29
CA GLU A 21 -0.31 -26.76 3.08
C GLU A 21 0.50 -26.49 4.35
N VAL A 22 1.64 -27.15 4.47
CA VAL A 22 2.60 -26.89 5.53
C VAL A 22 3.33 -25.62 5.12
N LEU A 23 3.18 -24.55 5.91
CA LEU A 23 3.99 -23.35 5.77
C LEU A 23 5.09 -23.41 6.83
N THR A 24 6.28 -23.78 6.39
CA THR A 24 7.46 -23.59 7.23
C THR A 24 7.92 -22.16 7.05
N ILE A 25 7.96 -21.40 8.14
CA ILE A 25 8.57 -20.08 8.21
C ILE A 25 9.92 -20.29 8.87
N SER A 26 10.96 -20.32 8.05
CA SER A 26 12.35 -20.37 8.52
C SER A 26 12.91 -18.96 8.54
N ASN A 27 13.64 -18.64 9.61
CA ASN A 27 14.42 -17.41 9.74
C ASN A 27 15.90 -17.80 9.57
N ASP A 28 16.64 -17.10 8.72
CA ASP A 28 18.07 -17.36 8.50
C ASP A 28 18.95 -17.02 9.72
N ASP A 29 18.41 -16.41 10.79
CA ASP A 29 19.09 -16.32 12.09
C ASP A 29 19.28 -17.72 12.70
N PRO A 30 20.52 -18.21 12.87
CA PRO A 30 20.80 -19.54 13.43
C PRO A 30 20.34 -19.73 14.88
N ASN A 31 19.87 -18.68 15.56
CA ASN A 31 19.27 -18.73 16.89
C ASN A 31 17.73 -18.58 16.88
N ALA A 32 17.12 -18.30 15.73
CA ALA A 32 15.68 -18.19 15.62
C ALA A 32 15.03 -19.57 15.64
N VAL A 33 13.90 -19.68 16.34
CA VAL A 33 13.11 -20.91 16.36
C VAL A 33 12.33 -20.99 15.06
N ASP A 34 12.59 -22.01 14.24
CA ASP A 34 11.77 -22.31 13.07
C ASP A 34 10.30 -22.39 13.48
N VAL A 35 9.49 -21.53 12.86
CA VAL A 35 8.05 -21.50 13.10
C VAL A 35 7.41 -22.38 12.04
N VAL A 36 7.24 -23.66 12.37
CA VAL A 36 6.50 -24.57 11.50
C VAL A 36 5.01 -24.33 11.71
N CYS A 37 4.41 -23.49 10.86
CA CYS A 37 2.97 -23.31 10.76
C CYS A 37 2.40 -24.40 9.85
N ARG A 38 2.00 -25.54 10.41
CA ARG A 38 1.17 -26.45 9.63
C ARG A 38 -0.22 -25.86 9.55
N LEU A 39 -0.79 -25.83 8.36
CA LEU A 39 -2.15 -25.36 8.12
C LEU A 39 -2.94 -26.49 7.49
N HIS A 40 -3.86 -27.05 8.27
CA HIS A 40 -4.71 -28.15 7.83
C HIS A 40 -6.09 -27.61 7.47
N PRO A 41 -6.52 -27.66 6.19
CA PRO A 41 -7.87 -27.29 5.84
C PRO A 41 -8.85 -28.26 6.51
N THR A 42 -9.75 -27.70 7.31
CA THR A 42 -10.89 -28.41 7.86
C THR A 42 -12.13 -27.86 7.17
N ARG A 43 -12.83 -28.75 6.46
CA ARG A 43 -14.01 -28.38 5.68
C ARG A 43 -15.06 -27.81 6.62
N ASN A 44 -15.38 -26.54 6.44
CA ASN A 44 -16.58 -25.95 7.04
C ASN A 44 -17.79 -26.72 6.50
N SER A 45 -18.73 -27.09 7.37
CA SER A 45 -19.80 -28.08 7.12
C SER A 45 -20.32 -28.17 5.69
N ASP A 46 -20.74 -29.35 5.23
CA ASP A 46 -21.26 -29.58 3.86
C ASP A 46 -22.38 -28.62 3.43
N LYS A 47 -23.06 -27.98 4.39
CA LYS A 47 -24.10 -26.98 4.15
C LYS A 47 -23.57 -25.58 4.45
N LEU A 48 -23.15 -24.87 3.40
CA LEU A 48 -22.80 -23.46 3.50
C LEU A 48 -24.03 -22.59 3.83
N PRO A 49 -23.86 -21.47 4.57
CA PRO A 49 -24.92 -20.49 4.79
C PRO A 49 -25.48 -19.92 3.48
N ASP A 50 -26.72 -19.42 3.54
CA ASP A 50 -27.40 -18.81 2.39
C ASP A 50 -26.51 -17.73 1.72
N PRO A 51 -26.36 -17.70 0.39
CA PRO A 51 -25.54 -16.69 -0.29
C PRO A 51 -25.95 -15.24 -0.02
N SER A 52 -27.21 -14.99 0.35
CA SER A 52 -27.74 -13.66 0.68
C SER A 52 -27.60 -13.31 2.17
N ASP A 53 -27.21 -14.27 3.02
CA ASP A 53 -26.83 -13.99 4.41
C ASP A 53 -25.45 -13.33 4.43
N ASN A 54 -25.45 -12.01 4.64
CA ASN A 54 -24.25 -11.19 4.70
C ASN A 54 -23.76 -10.92 6.14
N THR A 55 -24.25 -11.68 7.12
CA THR A 55 -23.65 -11.67 8.46
C THR A 55 -22.17 -12.06 8.36
N LEU A 56 -21.37 -11.52 9.27
CA LEU A 56 -19.93 -11.80 9.30
C LEU A 56 -19.65 -13.31 9.45
N ALA A 57 -20.42 -14.00 10.30
CA ALA A 57 -20.33 -15.45 10.47
C ALA A 57 -20.58 -16.20 9.16
N ALA A 58 -21.62 -15.81 8.42
CA ALA A 58 -21.95 -16.45 7.15
C ALA A 58 -20.89 -16.20 6.06
N ARG A 59 -20.35 -14.97 6.00
CA ARG A 59 -19.26 -14.62 5.09
C ARG A 59 -17.98 -15.40 5.39
N ILE A 60 -17.60 -15.52 6.67
CA ILE A 60 -16.42 -16.30 7.10
C ILE A 60 -16.60 -17.78 6.75
N ALA A 61 -17.76 -18.36 7.02
CA ALA A 61 -18.04 -19.76 6.70
C ALA A 61 -17.97 -20.04 5.19
N ARG A 62 -18.34 -19.05 4.35
CA ARG A 62 -18.22 -19.15 2.88
C ARG A 62 -16.82 -18.80 2.34
N ALA A 63 -15.95 -18.19 3.14
CA ALA A 63 -14.65 -17.72 2.67
C ALA A 63 -13.68 -18.88 2.34
N GLY A 64 -13.85 -20.04 2.98
CA GLY A 64 -13.06 -21.22 2.70
C GLY A 64 -12.99 -22.18 3.89
N ASP A 65 -11.97 -23.02 3.84
CA ASP A 65 -11.64 -23.95 4.90
C ASP A 65 -11.12 -23.23 6.15
N THR A 66 -11.31 -23.85 7.30
CA THR A 66 -10.68 -23.40 8.54
C THR A 66 -9.31 -24.07 8.67
N TYR A 67 -8.26 -23.30 8.90
CA TYR A 67 -6.90 -23.82 8.98
C TYR A 67 -6.49 -24.02 10.43
N ILE A 68 -6.00 -25.22 10.76
CA ILE A 68 -5.38 -25.44 12.06
C ILE A 68 -3.96 -24.91 12.00
N TRP A 69 -3.61 -23.87 12.76
CA TRP A 69 -2.24 -23.39 12.96
C TRP A 69 -1.61 -24.16 14.12
N GLU A 70 -0.73 -25.08 13.77
CA GLU A 70 0.15 -25.76 14.73
C GLU A 70 1.48 -25.03 14.83
N THR A 71 2.06 -24.92 16.02
CA THR A 71 3.42 -24.40 16.20
C THR A 71 4.10 -25.16 17.34
N THR A 72 5.39 -25.44 17.16
CA THR A 72 6.25 -26.02 18.21
C THR A 72 6.73 -24.96 19.21
N ALA A 73 6.56 -23.68 18.89
CA ALA A 73 6.97 -22.58 19.75
C ALA A 73 5.93 -22.27 20.83
N SER A 74 6.40 -21.99 22.05
CA SER A 74 5.55 -21.58 23.18
C SER A 74 5.10 -20.11 23.09
N ALA A 75 5.78 -19.30 22.27
CA ALA A 75 5.42 -17.95 21.88
C ALA A 75 6.06 -17.62 20.52
N LEU A 76 5.44 -16.70 19.78
CA LEU A 76 5.99 -16.14 18.55
C LEU A 76 6.16 -14.65 18.72
N ASP A 77 7.25 -14.11 18.17
CA ASP A 77 7.41 -12.68 18.06
C ASP A 77 6.45 -12.09 17.02
N LEU A 78 6.34 -10.77 17.06
CA LEU A 78 5.43 -10.03 16.21
C LEU A 78 5.76 -10.18 14.69
N PRO A 79 7.03 -10.03 14.26
CA PRO A 79 7.40 -10.25 12.86
C PRO A 79 7.03 -11.64 12.34
N SER A 80 7.23 -12.69 13.15
CA SER A 80 6.90 -14.07 12.75
C SER A 80 5.40 -14.26 12.55
N ILE A 81 4.56 -13.72 13.44
CA ILE A 81 3.10 -13.79 13.32
C ILE A 81 2.65 -13.05 12.05
N ALA A 82 3.12 -11.82 11.84
CA ALA A 82 2.73 -11.03 10.67
C ALA A 82 3.18 -11.69 9.36
N SER A 83 4.38 -12.27 9.34
CA SER A 83 4.93 -13.02 8.20
C SER A 83 4.09 -14.24 7.85
N ALA A 84 3.66 -15.01 8.85
CA ALA A 84 2.76 -16.15 8.66
C ALA A 84 1.42 -15.75 8.03
N VAL A 85 0.82 -14.68 8.54
CA VAL A 85 -0.45 -14.16 8.02
C VAL A 85 -0.29 -13.61 6.59
N PHE A 86 0.82 -12.92 6.32
CA PHE A 86 1.15 -12.44 4.97
C PHE A 86 1.32 -13.58 3.97
N ALA A 87 2.04 -14.64 4.37
CA ALA A 87 2.23 -15.83 3.57
C ALA A 87 0.88 -16.49 3.21
N LEU A 88 0.02 -16.65 4.21
CA LEU A 88 -1.34 -17.16 4.06
C LEU A 88 -2.15 -16.39 3.02
N PHE A 89 -2.21 -15.06 3.12
CA PHE A 89 -2.93 -14.25 2.14
C PHE A 89 -2.24 -14.19 0.78
N SER A 90 -0.94 -14.46 0.70
CA SER A 90 -0.22 -14.61 -0.57
C SER A 90 -0.55 -15.90 -1.30
N LEU A 91 -0.95 -16.95 -0.58
CA LEU A 91 -1.43 -18.22 -1.13
C LEU A 91 -2.93 -18.19 -1.42
N HIS A 92 -3.73 -17.56 -0.55
CA HIS A 92 -5.19 -17.46 -0.66
C HIS A 92 -5.65 -16.04 -0.98
N ARG A 93 -5.10 -15.48 -2.06
CA ARG A 93 -5.27 -14.06 -2.45
C ARG A 93 -6.72 -13.61 -2.60
N SER A 94 -7.60 -14.53 -3.00
CA SER A 94 -9.03 -14.28 -3.19
C SER A 94 -9.85 -14.33 -1.89
N GLN A 95 -9.31 -14.90 -0.82
CA GLN A 95 -10.02 -15.01 0.45
C GLN A 95 -9.96 -13.69 1.21
N GLU A 96 -11.11 -13.16 1.59
CA GLU A 96 -11.19 -11.98 2.48
C GLU A 96 -10.89 -12.36 3.94
N PHE A 97 -11.29 -13.56 4.32
CA PHE A 97 -11.19 -14.10 5.66
C PHE A 97 -10.54 -15.47 5.62
N ILE A 98 -9.60 -15.72 6.53
CA ILE A 98 -9.03 -17.05 6.76
C ILE A 98 -9.29 -17.39 8.23
N PRO A 99 -10.30 -18.23 8.53
CA PRO A 99 -10.51 -18.72 9.88
C PRO A 99 -9.37 -19.67 10.25
N ILE A 100 -8.77 -19.45 11.42
CA ILE A 100 -7.73 -20.30 11.98
C ILE A 100 -8.12 -20.84 13.35
N ILE A 101 -7.66 -22.05 13.63
CA ILE A 101 -7.73 -22.71 14.94
C ILE A 101 -6.30 -22.86 15.41
N LEU A 102 -5.98 -22.39 16.60
CA LEU A 102 -4.69 -22.67 17.19
C LEU A 102 -4.81 -24.06 17.86
N ASN A 103 -3.89 -25.01 17.60
CA ASN A 103 -3.90 -26.37 18.19
C ASN A 103 -2.69 -26.58 19.15
N ALA A 104 -2.93 -27.02 20.39
CA ALA A 104 -2.04 -27.14 21.58
C ALA A 104 -1.47 -25.88 22.34
N ALA A 105 -1.65 -25.88 23.69
CA ALA A 105 -0.98 -25.21 24.85
C ALA A 105 -0.35 -23.79 24.77
N SER A 106 0.07 -23.27 23.62
CA SER A 106 0.70 -21.94 23.43
C SER A 106 -0.33 -20.82 23.14
N HIS A 107 -1.62 -21.11 23.33
CA HIS A 107 -2.75 -20.52 22.59
C HIS A 107 -3.16 -19.09 22.90
N PRO A 108 -3.24 -18.63 24.16
CA PRO A 108 -3.77 -17.31 24.43
C PRO A 108 -2.86 -16.21 23.90
N LYS A 109 -1.53 -16.39 23.98
CA LYS A 109 -0.57 -15.34 23.64
C LYS A 109 -0.53 -15.03 22.14
N ILE A 110 -0.51 -16.05 21.28
CA ILE A 110 -0.49 -15.85 19.82
C ILE A 110 -1.82 -15.26 19.36
N ARG A 111 -2.94 -15.81 19.85
CA ARG A 111 -4.28 -15.26 19.62
C ARG A 111 -4.36 -13.80 20.05
N ASP A 112 -3.97 -13.49 21.28
CA ASP A 112 -4.01 -12.13 21.81
C ASP A 112 -3.11 -11.19 21.03
N SER A 113 -1.94 -11.65 20.56
CA SER A 113 -1.09 -10.87 19.66
C SER A 113 -1.82 -10.57 18.35
N ILE A 114 -2.35 -11.58 17.66
CA ILE A 114 -3.11 -11.39 16.39
C ILE A 114 -4.24 -10.37 16.59
N LEU A 115 -5.01 -10.50 17.68
CA LEU A 115 -6.11 -9.58 18.00
C LEU A 115 -5.62 -8.17 18.35
N LYS A 116 -4.59 -8.03 19.19
CA LYS A 116 -4.01 -6.72 19.58
C LYS A 116 -3.44 -5.95 18.40
N LEU A 117 -2.96 -6.67 17.38
CA LEU A 117 -2.43 -6.08 16.15
C LEU A 117 -3.49 -5.76 15.11
N GLY A 118 -4.73 -6.21 15.32
CA GLY A 118 -5.79 -6.10 14.32
C GLY A 118 -5.58 -7.00 13.10
N LEU A 119 -4.68 -7.99 13.16
CA LEU A 119 -4.47 -8.99 12.10
C LEU A 119 -5.69 -9.89 11.87
N GLY A 120 -6.52 -10.01 12.90
CA GLY A 120 -7.73 -10.79 12.87
C GLY A 120 -8.73 -10.38 13.94
N ILE A 121 -9.86 -11.05 13.93
CA ILE A 121 -10.98 -10.88 14.86
C ILE A 121 -11.30 -12.21 15.53
N PRO A 122 -11.98 -12.22 16.70
CA PRO A 122 -12.51 -13.46 17.24
C PRO A 122 -13.44 -14.12 16.21
N THR A 123 -13.27 -15.42 15.97
CA THR A 123 -14.16 -16.14 15.04
C THR A 123 -15.58 -16.19 15.64
N PRO A 124 -16.62 -15.69 14.94
CA PRO A 124 -17.98 -15.74 15.45
C PRO A 124 -18.42 -17.18 15.76
N GLY A 125 -18.97 -17.40 16.95
CA GLY A 125 -19.46 -18.72 17.38
C GLY A 125 -18.36 -19.73 17.77
N ARG A 126 -17.10 -19.29 17.88
CA ARG A 126 -15.97 -20.16 18.21
C ARG A 126 -14.99 -19.48 19.17
N GLU A 127 -14.93 -19.95 20.41
CA GLU A 127 -14.14 -19.32 21.48
C GLU A 127 -12.61 -19.38 21.23
N ASP A 128 -12.12 -20.50 20.69
CA ASP A 128 -10.70 -20.77 20.40
C ASP A 128 -10.24 -20.24 19.04
N GLY A 129 -11.17 -19.75 18.20
CA GLY A 129 -10.92 -19.35 16.83
C GLY A 129 -10.50 -17.89 16.69
N VAL A 130 -9.62 -17.64 15.73
CA VAL A 130 -9.33 -16.29 15.21
C VAL A 130 -9.58 -16.30 13.71
N THR A 131 -10.21 -15.26 13.19
CA THR A 131 -10.37 -15.07 11.75
C THR A 131 -9.43 -13.96 11.31
N LEU A 132 -8.44 -14.32 10.49
CA LEU A 132 -7.53 -13.38 9.86
C LEU A 132 -8.28 -12.55 8.81
N VAL A 133 -7.92 -11.28 8.68
CA VAL A 133 -8.61 -10.33 7.78
C VAL A 133 -7.63 -9.78 6.75
N ARG A 134 -7.91 -10.00 5.45
CA ARG A 134 -7.01 -9.62 4.35
C ARG A 134 -6.77 -8.13 4.27
N SER A 135 -7.77 -7.31 4.58
CA SER A 135 -7.61 -5.85 4.55
C SER A 135 -6.66 -5.34 5.62
N SER A 136 -6.45 -6.09 6.72
CA SER A 136 -5.58 -5.68 7.82
C SER A 136 -4.09 -5.89 7.52
N ILE A 137 -3.70 -6.98 6.85
CA ILE A 137 -2.28 -7.34 6.73
C ILE A 137 -1.46 -6.24 6.03
N TRP A 138 -2.06 -5.57 5.05
CA TRP A 138 -1.46 -4.47 4.30
C TRP A 138 -1.49 -3.13 5.03
N GLN A 139 -1.80 -3.11 6.33
CA GLN A 139 -1.85 -1.88 7.13
C GLN A 139 -0.88 -1.89 8.30
N ILE A 140 -0.18 -3.00 8.52
CA ILE A 140 0.49 -3.23 9.80
C ILE A 140 1.93 -2.74 9.74
N PRO A 141 2.33 -1.84 10.65
CA PRO A 141 3.67 -1.27 10.67
C PRO A 141 4.80 -2.30 10.77
N VAL A 142 4.59 -3.43 11.47
CA VAL A 142 5.66 -4.41 11.67
C VAL A 142 6.22 -4.95 10.35
N LEU A 143 5.40 -5.02 9.28
CA LEU A 143 5.86 -5.49 7.97
C LEU A 143 6.87 -4.56 7.29
N GLY A 144 7.22 -3.42 7.91
CA GLY A 144 8.40 -2.65 7.52
C GLY A 144 8.28 -1.92 6.19
N PHE A 145 7.07 -1.73 5.65
CA PHE A 145 6.88 -1.01 4.39
C PHE A 145 7.35 0.46 4.46
N LEU A 146 7.29 1.06 5.67
CA LEU A 146 7.80 2.39 5.96
C LEU A 146 9.11 2.25 6.77
N PRO A 147 10.23 2.87 6.33
CA PRO A 147 11.49 2.84 7.08
C PRO A 147 11.46 3.61 8.41
N GLY A 148 10.47 4.48 8.62
CA GLY A 148 10.31 5.30 9.82
C GLY A 148 8.86 5.32 10.32
N PRO A 149 8.58 6.07 11.40
CA PRO A 149 7.24 6.16 11.98
C PRO A 149 6.25 6.78 10.98
N SER A 150 4.99 6.36 11.07
CA SER A 150 3.91 7.03 10.33
C SER A 150 3.64 8.43 10.92
N GLY A 151 3.12 9.32 10.11
CA GLY A 151 2.61 10.63 10.54
C GLY A 151 1.42 10.56 11.49
N SER A 152 0.84 9.37 11.72
CA SER A 152 -0.30 9.18 12.64
C SER A 152 0.01 9.63 14.07
N ASP A 153 1.27 9.50 14.50
CA ASP A 153 1.72 9.89 15.84
C ASP A 153 2.06 11.38 15.95
N PHE A 154 2.04 12.11 14.82
CA PHE A 154 2.30 13.54 14.81
C PHE A 154 1.13 14.31 15.46
N PRO A 155 1.40 15.19 16.45
CA PRO A 155 0.37 15.91 17.18
C PRO A 155 -0.54 16.74 16.26
N LEU A 156 -1.84 16.72 16.54
CA LEU A 156 -2.79 17.58 15.85
C LEU A 156 -2.70 19.00 16.40
N PHE A 157 -2.12 19.90 15.61
CA PHE A 157 -2.10 21.32 15.85
C PHE A 157 -2.45 22.04 14.55
N HIS A 158 -3.43 22.95 14.56
CA HIS A 158 -3.81 23.67 13.35
C HIS A 158 -3.02 24.97 13.21
N VAL A 159 -2.60 25.26 11.98
CA VAL A 159 -1.94 26.50 11.58
C VAL A 159 -2.76 27.20 10.49
N VAL A 160 -2.40 28.45 10.19
CA VAL A 160 -2.93 29.19 9.04
C VAL A 160 -1.78 29.50 8.10
N SER A 161 -1.86 29.02 6.86
CA SER A 161 -0.95 29.38 5.78
C SER A 161 -1.75 29.63 4.51
N ASN A 162 -1.29 30.56 3.66
CA ASN A 162 -1.98 30.92 2.40
C ASN A 162 -3.49 31.22 2.58
N GLY A 163 -3.88 31.83 3.72
CA GLY A 163 -5.27 32.16 4.04
C GLY A 163 -6.17 30.97 4.42
N ARG A 164 -5.61 29.76 4.61
CA ARG A 164 -6.36 28.54 4.95
C ARG A 164 -5.92 27.99 6.30
N ARG A 165 -6.88 27.59 7.15
CA ARG A 165 -6.61 26.87 8.40
C ARG A 165 -6.55 25.37 8.12
N HIS A 166 -5.45 24.71 8.47
CA HIS A 166 -5.20 23.28 8.22
C HIS A 166 -4.30 22.66 9.32
N PRO A 167 -4.23 21.33 9.46
CA PRO A 167 -3.27 20.70 10.36
C PRO A 167 -1.83 21.05 9.97
N LEU A 168 -0.99 21.34 10.96
CA LEU A 168 0.45 21.35 10.80
C LEU A 168 0.90 19.96 10.33
N ARG A 169 1.58 19.92 9.20
CA ARG A 169 2.07 18.67 8.63
C ARG A 169 3.37 18.24 9.32
N PRO A 170 3.64 16.93 9.41
CA PRO A 170 4.94 16.44 9.87
C PRO A 170 6.07 17.06 9.03
N PRO A 171 7.28 17.22 9.59
CA PRO A 171 8.47 17.55 8.81
C PRO A 171 8.63 16.58 7.64
N LYS A 172 9.13 17.10 6.51
CA LYS A 172 9.41 16.27 5.35
C LYS A 172 10.52 15.26 5.67
N PRO A 173 10.47 14.05 5.09
CA PRO A 173 11.59 13.12 5.19
C PRO A 173 12.85 13.72 4.55
N GLU A 174 14.02 13.23 4.96
CA GLU A 174 15.30 13.75 4.49
C GLU A 174 15.46 13.60 2.96
N ASP A 175 16.08 14.59 2.33
CA ASP A 175 16.48 14.54 0.92
C ASP A 175 17.24 13.24 0.63
N GLY A 176 16.85 12.53 -0.44
CA GLY A 176 17.51 11.27 -0.83
C GLY A 176 17.13 10.03 0.00
N SER A 177 16.35 10.17 1.08
CA SER A 177 15.93 9.04 1.92
C SER A 177 14.89 8.15 1.23
N ILE A 178 14.89 6.85 1.58
CA ILE A 178 13.84 5.91 1.19
C ILE A 178 12.68 6.06 2.17
N ILE A 179 11.47 6.27 1.67
CA ILE A 179 10.24 6.47 2.46
C ILE A 179 9.26 5.32 2.33
N TYR A 180 9.51 4.41 1.39
CA TYR A 180 8.70 3.23 1.15
C TYR A 180 9.51 2.16 0.45
N LYS A 181 9.35 0.89 0.84
CA LYS A 181 9.92 -0.26 0.13
C LYS A 181 8.93 -1.44 0.15
N ARG A 182 8.78 -2.12 -0.99
CA ARG A 182 7.96 -3.33 -1.10
C ARG A 182 8.46 -4.23 -2.22
N TYR A 183 8.55 -5.53 -1.93
CA TYR A 183 8.83 -6.53 -2.95
C TYR A 183 7.60 -6.75 -3.86
N ILE A 184 7.83 -6.82 -5.18
CA ILE A 184 6.81 -7.03 -6.20
C ILE A 184 7.01 -8.43 -6.80
N PRO A 185 6.24 -9.45 -6.36
CA PRO A 185 6.50 -10.84 -6.71
C PRO A 185 6.46 -11.12 -8.22
N HIS A 186 5.50 -10.55 -8.94
CA HIS A 186 5.35 -10.80 -10.39
C HIS A 186 6.41 -10.12 -11.25
N LEU A 187 7.18 -9.18 -10.69
CA LEU A 187 8.35 -8.59 -11.35
C LEU A 187 9.66 -9.19 -10.85
N SER A 188 9.63 -9.87 -9.70
CA SER A 188 10.81 -10.25 -8.93
C SER A 188 11.75 -9.07 -8.64
N LYS A 189 11.16 -7.93 -8.24
CA LYS A 189 11.88 -6.66 -7.99
C LYS A 189 11.42 -5.98 -6.72
N TRP A 190 12.31 -5.20 -6.11
CA TRP A 190 11.97 -4.25 -5.07
C TRP A 190 11.48 -2.95 -5.68
N PHE A 191 10.29 -2.49 -5.28
CA PHE A 191 9.83 -1.14 -5.54
C PHE A 191 10.16 -0.25 -4.36
N GLU A 192 10.71 0.93 -4.63
CA GLU A 192 11.11 1.90 -3.63
C GLU A 192 10.60 3.30 -3.97
N LEU A 193 10.26 4.08 -2.95
CA LEU A 193 10.09 5.53 -3.08
C LEU A 193 11.25 6.22 -2.39
N ARG A 194 11.94 7.10 -3.12
CA ARG A 194 13.04 7.91 -2.62
C ARG A 194 12.70 9.38 -2.73
N VAL A 195 12.89 10.16 -1.67
CA VAL A 195 12.75 11.62 -1.73
C VAL A 195 13.78 12.18 -2.71
N VAL A 196 13.34 13.09 -3.58
CA VAL A 196 14.24 13.79 -4.50
C VAL A 196 15.20 14.66 -3.70
N ASP A 197 16.49 14.56 -3.98
CA ASP A 197 17.48 15.46 -3.41
C ASP A 197 17.71 16.64 -4.38
N PRO A 198 17.23 17.86 -4.06
CA PRO A 198 17.39 19.02 -4.93
C PRO A 198 18.85 19.52 -5.02
N LYS A 199 19.77 18.99 -4.20
CA LYS A 199 21.20 19.29 -4.21
C LYS A 199 22.00 18.25 -5.02
N SER A 200 21.38 17.10 -5.34
CA SER A 200 21.99 16.06 -6.15
C SER A 200 21.95 16.42 -7.64
N GLU A 201 23.13 16.59 -8.25
CA GLU A 201 23.25 16.84 -9.69
C GLU A 201 22.62 15.71 -10.53
N LYS A 202 22.67 14.46 -10.03
CA LYS A 202 22.06 13.31 -10.70
C LYS A 202 20.53 13.40 -10.70
N ASP A 203 19.95 13.79 -9.57
CA ASP A 203 18.51 13.94 -9.43
C ASP A 203 17.99 15.09 -10.29
N ILE A 204 18.69 16.22 -10.30
CA ILE A 204 18.36 17.37 -11.15
C ILE A 204 18.47 16.99 -12.63
N ALA A 205 19.55 16.31 -13.03
CA ALA A 205 19.75 15.91 -14.42
C ALA A 205 18.64 14.96 -14.90
N LEU A 206 18.26 13.99 -14.06
CA LEU A 206 17.18 13.06 -14.37
C LEU A 206 15.82 13.76 -14.50
N PHE A 207 15.49 14.63 -13.54
CA PHE A 207 14.28 15.46 -13.61
C PHE A 207 14.27 16.28 -14.90
N HIS A 208 15.42 16.88 -15.25
CA HIS A 208 15.55 17.73 -16.43
C HIS A 208 15.41 16.97 -17.74
N GLU A 209 16.01 15.79 -17.85
CA GLU A 209 15.84 14.92 -18.99
C GLU A 209 14.37 14.52 -19.17
N TRP A 210 13.72 14.07 -18.10
CA TRP A 210 12.34 13.59 -18.17
C TRP A 210 11.35 14.71 -18.46
N HIS A 211 11.46 15.88 -17.85
CA HIS A 211 10.52 17.00 -18.09
C HIS A 211 10.69 17.65 -19.47
N ASN A 212 11.87 17.51 -20.09
CA ASN A 212 12.08 17.91 -21.48
C ASN A 212 11.73 16.82 -22.51
N ASN A 213 11.44 15.59 -22.09
CA ASN A 213 10.91 14.58 -23.00
C ASN A 213 9.55 15.06 -23.55
N PRO A 214 9.35 15.16 -24.89
CA PRO A 214 8.12 15.72 -25.47
C PRO A 214 6.83 15.07 -24.97
N ARG A 215 6.86 13.77 -24.68
CA ARG A 215 5.71 13.02 -24.14
C ARG A 215 5.35 13.47 -22.73
N VAL A 216 6.35 13.67 -21.87
CA VAL A 216 6.14 14.12 -20.49
C VAL A 216 5.74 15.59 -20.50
N ALA A 217 6.47 16.43 -21.25
CA ALA A 217 6.21 17.86 -21.39
C ALA A 217 4.77 18.14 -21.84
N ALA A 218 4.23 17.36 -22.78
CA ALA A 218 2.84 17.50 -23.26
C ALA A 218 1.78 17.32 -22.16
N ALA A 219 2.09 16.56 -21.10
CA ALA A 219 1.18 16.32 -19.98
C ALA A 219 1.47 17.21 -18.77
N TRP A 220 2.75 17.37 -18.42
CA TRP A 220 3.20 18.06 -17.20
C TRP A 220 3.36 19.57 -17.40
N GLY A 221 3.85 20.01 -18.56
CA GLY A 221 3.97 21.42 -18.90
C GLY A 221 5.20 22.15 -18.37
N GLU A 222 6.17 21.44 -17.80
CA GLU A 222 7.34 22.04 -17.14
C GLU A 222 8.65 21.86 -17.94
N SER A 223 8.60 21.85 -19.28
CA SER A 223 9.83 21.82 -20.09
C SER A 223 10.61 23.13 -19.97
N GLY A 224 11.94 23.07 -19.89
CA GLY A 224 12.76 24.27 -19.73
C GLY A 224 14.26 24.02 -19.53
N PRO A 225 15.03 25.10 -19.36
CA PRO A 225 16.46 25.01 -19.05
C PRO A 225 16.68 24.38 -17.68
N ILE A 226 17.88 23.84 -17.43
CA ILE A 226 18.20 23.17 -16.16
C ILE A 226 18.00 24.06 -14.92
N GLU A 227 18.21 25.37 -15.04
CA GLU A 227 17.98 26.32 -13.94
C GLU A 227 16.50 26.42 -13.55
N HIS A 228 15.57 26.33 -14.52
CA HIS A 228 14.13 26.27 -14.24
C HIS A 228 13.81 25.07 -13.35
N HIS A 229 14.35 23.90 -13.68
CA HIS A 229 14.12 22.67 -12.92
C HIS A 229 14.80 22.66 -11.55
N LYS A 230 15.98 23.28 -11.41
CA LYS A 230 16.58 23.50 -10.10
C LYS A 230 15.68 24.35 -9.22
N THR A 231 15.16 25.46 -9.75
CA THR A 231 14.20 26.30 -9.01
C THR A 231 12.94 25.53 -8.68
N TYR A 232 12.39 24.75 -9.61
CA TYR A 232 11.23 23.90 -9.39
C TYR A 232 11.43 22.93 -8.23
N LEU A 233 12.51 22.15 -8.23
CA LEU A 233 12.79 21.17 -7.19
C LEU A 233 13.07 21.81 -5.82
N ASN A 234 13.77 22.95 -5.78
CA ASN A 234 13.97 23.69 -4.52
C ASN A 234 12.64 24.23 -3.96
N ASN A 235 11.75 24.74 -4.81
CA ASN A 235 10.42 25.17 -4.38
C ASN A 235 9.60 23.97 -3.87
N ALA A 236 9.63 22.84 -4.57
CA ALA A 236 8.96 21.62 -4.16
C ALA A 236 9.52 21.06 -2.85
N GLU A 237 10.82 21.19 -2.57
CA GLU A 237 11.45 20.83 -1.29
C GLU A 237 10.99 21.75 -0.15
N ALA A 238 11.01 23.06 -0.37
CA ALA A 238 10.61 24.05 0.64
C ALA A 238 9.11 24.01 0.98
N ASP A 239 8.29 23.41 0.12
CA ASP A 239 6.85 23.37 0.28
C ASP A 239 6.38 22.19 1.17
N PRO A 240 5.82 22.47 2.38
CA PRO A 240 5.43 21.43 3.33
C PRO A 240 4.18 20.65 2.91
N HIS A 241 3.42 21.11 1.91
CA HIS A 241 2.21 20.41 1.50
C HIS A 241 2.51 19.17 0.64
N GLN A 242 3.73 19.02 0.12
CA GLN A 242 4.09 17.97 -0.84
C GLN A 242 5.46 17.34 -0.58
N ILE A 243 5.66 16.14 -1.10
CA ILE A 243 6.93 15.40 -1.09
C ILE A 243 7.25 15.01 -2.54
N PRO A 244 8.28 15.61 -3.17
CA PRO A 244 8.78 15.14 -4.46
C PRO A 244 9.54 13.82 -4.26
N ALA A 245 9.17 12.78 -5.00
CA ALA A 245 9.77 11.45 -4.88
C ALA A 245 10.00 10.77 -6.23
N TYR A 246 11.09 10.01 -6.32
CA TYR A 246 11.33 9.06 -7.39
C TYR A 246 10.81 7.67 -7.00
N GLY A 247 10.07 7.05 -7.92
CA GLY A 247 9.78 5.63 -7.86
C GLY A 247 10.88 4.84 -8.56
N MET A 248 11.36 3.80 -7.89
CA MET A 248 12.51 3.01 -8.32
C MET A 248 12.18 1.53 -8.35
N LEU A 249 12.84 0.79 -9.25
CA LEU A 249 12.84 -0.67 -9.29
C LEU A 249 14.28 -1.16 -9.15
N ASP A 250 14.56 -1.91 -8.08
CA ASP A 250 15.92 -2.34 -7.69
C ASP A 250 16.93 -1.17 -7.71
N GLY A 251 16.56 -0.04 -7.08
CA GLY A 251 17.36 1.18 -7.05
C GLY A 251 17.45 1.98 -8.36
N ILE A 252 16.81 1.53 -9.45
CA ILE A 252 16.80 2.27 -10.72
C ILE A 252 15.57 3.20 -10.78
N PRO A 253 15.74 4.53 -10.78
CA PRO A 253 14.63 5.47 -10.89
C PRO A 253 14.01 5.43 -12.27
N PHE A 254 12.67 5.43 -12.33
CA PHE A 254 11.94 5.41 -13.61
C PHE A 254 10.70 6.32 -13.65
N MET A 255 10.23 6.76 -12.49
CA MET A 255 9.06 7.61 -12.37
C MET A 255 9.29 8.71 -11.35
N TYR A 256 8.58 9.83 -11.51
CA TYR A 256 8.57 10.95 -10.57
C TYR A 256 7.13 11.17 -10.08
N SER A 257 7.00 11.55 -8.81
CA SER A 257 5.71 11.87 -8.21
C SER A 257 5.81 13.01 -7.21
N GLU A 258 4.76 13.84 -7.16
CA GLU A 258 4.53 14.81 -6.10
C GLU A 258 3.43 14.28 -5.20
N LEU A 259 3.76 13.93 -3.95
CA LEU A 259 2.85 13.30 -3.00
C LEU A 259 2.34 14.36 -2.02
N TYR A 260 1.09 14.80 -2.17
CA TYR A 260 0.61 16.02 -1.52
C TYR A 260 -0.59 15.83 -0.59
N TRP A 261 -0.82 16.83 0.25
CA TRP A 261 -2.03 16.99 1.05
C TRP A 261 -3.08 17.77 0.25
N ALA A 262 -4.19 17.10 -0.09
CA ALA A 262 -5.21 17.65 -0.98
C ALA A 262 -6.00 18.81 -0.35
N TYR A 263 -6.02 18.90 0.98
CA TYR A 263 -6.69 19.97 1.71
C TYR A 263 -6.07 21.35 1.41
N GLU A 264 -4.75 21.42 1.30
CA GLU A 264 -3.98 22.63 0.98
C GLU A 264 -3.84 22.87 -0.53
N ASP A 265 -4.04 21.85 -1.33
CA ASP A 265 -3.86 21.92 -2.78
C ASP A 265 -5.02 22.61 -3.53
N ASN A 266 -4.77 22.98 -4.79
CA ASN A 266 -5.74 23.56 -5.72
C ASN A 266 -6.91 22.61 -6.04
N ILE A 267 -6.74 21.29 -5.92
CA ILE A 267 -7.83 20.33 -6.05
C ILE A 267 -8.82 20.40 -4.90
N GLY A 268 -8.38 20.86 -3.71
CA GLY A 268 -9.14 20.82 -2.47
C GLY A 268 -10.59 21.27 -2.58
N PRO A 269 -10.88 22.47 -3.15
CA PRO A 269 -12.25 22.97 -3.31
C PRO A 269 -13.16 22.14 -4.21
N PHE A 270 -12.62 21.22 -5.01
CA PHE A 270 -13.38 20.37 -5.91
C PHE A 270 -13.71 19.01 -5.30
N VAL A 271 -13.07 18.62 -4.19
CA VAL A 271 -13.26 17.29 -3.57
C VAL A 271 -14.49 17.27 -2.66
N GLY A 272 -15.20 16.13 -2.63
CA GLY A 272 -16.35 15.95 -1.74
C GLY A 272 -17.43 17.03 -1.89
N PRO A 273 -18.07 17.49 -0.79
CA PRO A 273 -19.08 18.54 -0.81
C PRO A 273 -18.50 19.97 -1.00
N GLY A 274 -17.34 20.09 -1.67
CA GLY A 274 -16.70 21.38 -1.99
C GLY A 274 -15.42 21.70 -1.20
N GLN A 275 -14.86 20.72 -0.50
CA GLN A 275 -13.58 20.81 0.20
C GLN A 275 -13.08 19.40 0.51
N ALA A 276 -11.81 19.12 0.23
CA ALA A 276 -11.13 17.90 0.66
C ALA A 276 -11.13 17.81 2.19
N SER A 277 -11.03 16.61 2.75
CA SER A 277 -10.85 16.42 4.19
C SER A 277 -9.41 16.72 4.60
N GLU A 278 -9.19 17.07 5.87
CA GLU A 278 -7.89 17.54 6.38
C GLU A 278 -6.74 16.53 6.19
N TRP A 279 -7.01 15.24 5.99
CA TRP A 279 -5.99 14.21 5.71
C TRP A 279 -6.13 13.57 4.34
N ASP A 280 -6.95 14.14 3.45
CA ASP A 280 -6.98 13.65 2.08
C ASP A 280 -5.62 13.87 1.43
N ARG A 281 -5.16 12.85 0.72
CA ARG A 281 -3.90 12.87 -0.01
C ARG A 281 -4.16 12.91 -1.50
N GLY A 282 -3.18 13.35 -2.26
CA GLY A 282 -3.19 13.23 -3.70
C GLY A 282 -1.79 12.95 -4.24
N MET A 283 -1.73 12.72 -5.55
CA MET A 283 -0.45 12.59 -6.23
C MET A 283 -0.50 13.11 -7.66
N HIS A 284 0.61 13.72 -8.09
CA HIS A 284 0.91 13.88 -9.50
C HIS A 284 1.97 12.84 -9.88
N ILE A 285 1.89 12.28 -11.08
CA ILE A 285 2.72 11.14 -11.50
C ILE A 285 3.15 11.26 -12.96
N LEU A 286 4.42 10.96 -13.22
CA LEU A 286 4.93 10.74 -14.57
C LEU A 286 5.85 9.53 -14.59
N VAL A 287 5.83 8.79 -15.69
CA VAL A 287 6.84 7.79 -16.01
C VAL A 287 7.82 8.43 -16.98
N GLY A 288 9.07 8.59 -16.55
CA GLY A 288 10.13 9.20 -17.34
C GLY A 288 10.73 8.22 -18.34
N ASP A 289 11.17 7.06 -17.85
CA ASP A 289 11.76 6.00 -18.67
C ASP A 289 10.68 5.09 -19.27
N GLU A 290 10.62 5.04 -20.60
CA GLU A 290 9.59 4.33 -21.34
C GLU A 290 9.66 2.81 -21.20
N LYS A 291 10.82 2.24 -20.84
CA LYS A 291 10.98 0.79 -20.66
C LYS A 291 10.20 0.26 -19.46
N TYR A 292 9.81 1.14 -18.54
CA TYR A 292 8.98 0.82 -17.39
C TYR A 292 7.49 1.14 -17.61
N ARG A 293 7.07 1.18 -18.88
CA ARG A 293 5.66 1.27 -19.27
C ARG A 293 5.11 -0.12 -19.56
N GLY A 294 3.90 -0.38 -19.11
CA GLY A 294 3.19 -1.64 -19.34
C GLY A 294 2.23 -1.94 -18.19
N PRO A 295 1.11 -2.63 -18.42
CA PRO A 295 0.10 -2.86 -17.38
C PRO A 295 0.67 -3.54 -16.13
N HIS A 296 1.56 -4.53 -16.30
CA HIS A 296 2.22 -5.26 -15.21
C HIS A 296 3.12 -4.37 -14.32
N ILE A 297 3.83 -3.40 -14.91
CA ILE A 297 4.67 -2.44 -14.17
C ILE A 297 3.80 -1.33 -13.57
N VAL A 298 2.79 -0.87 -14.31
CA VAL A 298 1.84 0.14 -13.85
C VAL A 298 1.10 -0.31 -12.60
N GLN A 299 0.58 -1.54 -12.59
CA GLN A 299 -0.07 -2.05 -11.39
C GLN A 299 0.88 -2.07 -10.19
N ALA A 300 2.15 -2.46 -10.40
CA ALA A 300 3.14 -2.52 -9.34
C ALA A 300 3.34 -1.14 -8.68
N TRP A 301 3.63 -0.09 -9.47
CA TRP A 301 3.90 1.22 -8.90
C TRP A 301 2.64 1.97 -8.46
N VAL A 302 1.50 1.83 -9.15
CA VAL A 302 0.22 2.46 -8.73
C VAL A 302 -0.17 1.94 -7.35
N SER A 303 -0.22 0.62 -7.18
CA SER A 303 -0.58 0.03 -5.90
C SER A 303 0.43 0.36 -4.79
N SER A 304 1.73 0.48 -5.12
CA SER A 304 2.76 0.89 -4.16
C SER A 304 2.58 2.34 -3.67
N LEU A 305 2.36 3.29 -4.59
CA LEU A 305 2.15 4.70 -4.23
C LEU A 305 0.91 4.88 -3.36
N LEU A 306 -0.20 4.25 -3.75
CA LEU A 306 -1.45 4.31 -2.99
C LEU A 306 -1.30 3.70 -1.60
N HIS A 307 -0.59 2.58 -1.52
CA HIS A 307 -0.28 1.93 -0.27
C HIS A 307 0.56 2.86 0.63
N TYR A 308 1.64 3.46 0.11
CA TYR A 308 2.41 4.47 0.84
C TYR A 308 1.53 5.60 1.36
N LEU A 309 0.69 6.21 0.51
CA LEU A 309 -0.16 7.34 0.90
C LEU A 309 -1.13 6.99 2.04
N PHE A 310 -1.69 5.77 2.05
CA PHE A 310 -2.53 5.31 3.14
C PHE A 310 -1.75 4.92 4.42
N LEU A 311 -0.52 4.42 4.29
CA LEU A 311 0.30 4.07 5.46
C LEU A 311 0.98 5.27 6.10
N ALA A 312 1.35 6.27 5.30
CA ALA A 312 2.08 7.44 5.75
C ALA A 312 1.30 8.20 6.85
N ASP A 313 -0.03 8.16 6.84
CA ASP A 313 -0.87 8.62 7.94
C ASP A 313 -2.20 7.86 7.95
N SER A 314 -2.50 7.14 9.03
CA SER A 314 -3.71 6.33 9.19
C SER A 314 -5.01 7.16 9.16
N ARG A 315 -4.92 8.48 9.40
CA ARG A 315 -6.06 9.41 9.29
C ARG A 315 -6.43 9.68 7.83
N THR A 316 -5.57 9.34 6.87
CA THR A 316 -5.86 9.38 5.43
C THR A 316 -6.96 8.37 5.09
N GLN A 317 -8.17 8.88 4.84
CA GLN A 317 -9.33 8.06 4.45
C GLN A 317 -9.65 8.11 2.95
N ARG A 318 -9.06 9.05 2.22
CA ARG A 318 -9.24 9.20 0.77
C ARG A 318 -7.98 9.69 0.09
N ILE A 319 -7.75 9.16 -1.11
CA ILE A 319 -6.78 9.66 -2.08
C ILE A 319 -7.56 10.23 -3.26
N VAL A 320 -7.13 11.38 -3.78
CA VAL A 320 -7.73 12.06 -4.92
C VAL A 320 -6.73 12.28 -6.05
N MET A 321 -7.22 12.36 -7.29
CA MET A 321 -6.43 12.73 -8.46
C MET A 321 -7.28 13.49 -9.49
N GLU A 322 -6.61 14.29 -10.32
CA GLU A 322 -7.23 15.21 -11.29
C GLU A 322 -6.57 15.16 -12.70
N PRO A 323 -6.39 13.98 -13.33
CA PRO A 323 -5.89 13.92 -14.69
C PRO A 323 -6.79 14.71 -15.65
N ARG A 324 -6.21 15.18 -16.77
CA ARG A 324 -7.00 15.73 -17.88
C ARG A 324 -8.05 14.68 -18.29
N ALA A 325 -9.31 15.10 -18.47
CA ALA A 325 -10.41 14.19 -18.80
C ALA A 325 -10.19 13.44 -20.12
N THR A 326 -9.37 13.99 -21.02
CA THR A 326 -8.98 13.35 -22.29
C THR A 326 -7.87 12.31 -22.14
N ASN A 327 -7.20 12.22 -20.99
CA ASN A 327 -6.16 11.23 -20.72
C ASN A 327 -6.77 9.90 -20.24
N THR A 328 -7.63 9.32 -21.09
CA THR A 328 -8.42 8.12 -20.78
C THR A 328 -7.56 6.95 -20.34
N LYS A 329 -6.38 6.76 -20.93
CA LYS A 329 -5.46 5.67 -20.57
C LYS A 329 -4.97 5.74 -19.12
N VAL A 330 -4.63 6.93 -18.63
CA VAL A 330 -4.22 7.10 -17.22
C VAL A 330 -5.42 6.87 -16.30
N ILE A 331 -6.59 7.39 -16.67
CA ILE A 331 -7.85 7.18 -15.91
C ILE A 331 -8.16 5.68 -15.81
N ASP A 332 -8.12 4.95 -16.93
CA ASP A 332 -8.39 3.52 -16.99
C ASP A 332 -7.41 2.72 -16.11
N TYR A 333 -6.12 3.07 -16.16
CA TYR A 333 -5.11 2.40 -15.33
C TYR A 333 -5.29 2.69 -13.83
N LEU A 334 -5.62 3.93 -13.46
CA LEU A 334 -5.90 4.28 -12.06
C LEU A 334 -7.16 3.57 -11.55
N CYS A 335 -8.22 3.53 -12.34
CA CYS A 335 -9.44 2.80 -11.99
C CYS A 335 -9.20 1.29 -11.89
N LYS A 336 -8.51 0.70 -12.89
CA LYS A 336 -8.26 -0.75 -12.97
C LYS A 336 -7.28 -1.24 -11.90
N PHE A 337 -6.16 -0.55 -11.71
CA PHE A 337 -5.06 -1.02 -10.85
C PHE A 337 -5.01 -0.34 -9.48
N GLY A 338 -5.55 0.86 -9.35
CA GLY A 338 -5.66 1.58 -8.07
C GLY A 338 -7.02 1.44 -7.40
N GLY A 339 -8.06 1.06 -8.14
CA GLY A 339 -9.43 0.99 -7.64
C GLY A 339 -10.14 2.33 -7.57
N PHE A 340 -9.62 3.39 -8.20
CA PHE A 340 -10.28 4.69 -8.23
C PHE A 340 -11.65 4.64 -8.91
N CYS A 341 -12.51 5.61 -8.55
CA CYS A 341 -13.75 5.91 -9.26
C CYS A 341 -13.71 7.36 -9.76
N VAL A 342 -14.16 7.59 -11.01
CA VAL A 342 -14.41 8.96 -11.50
C VAL A 342 -15.70 9.46 -10.86
N THR A 343 -15.62 10.51 -10.03
CA THR A 343 -16.79 11.03 -9.29
C THR A 343 -17.47 12.19 -10.03
N LYS A 344 -16.71 13.05 -10.70
CA LYS A 344 -17.21 14.15 -11.54
C LYS A 344 -16.14 14.72 -12.46
N HIS A 345 -16.55 15.60 -13.37
CA HIS A 345 -15.65 16.48 -14.13
C HIS A 345 -15.72 17.91 -13.61
N PHE A 346 -14.61 18.63 -13.67
CA PHE A 346 -14.53 20.04 -13.31
C PHE A 346 -13.45 20.75 -14.15
N ASP A 347 -13.39 22.07 -14.05
CA ASP A 347 -12.47 22.90 -14.85
C ASP A 347 -11.46 23.61 -13.94
N PHE A 348 -10.19 23.40 -14.23
CA PHE A 348 -9.14 24.38 -13.91
C PHE A 348 -8.96 25.34 -15.08
N PRO A 349 -8.37 26.54 -14.86
CA PRO A 349 -8.10 27.49 -15.95
C PRO A 349 -7.36 26.89 -17.16
N HIS A 350 -6.52 25.88 -16.92
CA HIS A 350 -5.65 25.26 -17.93
C HIS A 350 -6.07 23.84 -18.36
N LYS A 351 -7.12 23.25 -17.75
CA LYS A 351 -7.60 21.89 -18.10
C LYS A 351 -9.04 21.57 -17.64
N ARG A 352 -9.74 20.76 -18.45
CA ARG A 352 -10.89 19.94 -18.03
C ARG A 352 -10.36 18.70 -17.29
N SER A 353 -10.66 18.55 -16.02
CA SER A 353 -10.20 17.45 -15.17
C SER A 353 -11.29 16.41 -14.94
N ALA A 354 -10.91 15.15 -14.85
CA ALA A 354 -11.71 14.10 -14.22
C ALA A 354 -11.28 13.98 -12.76
N LEU A 355 -12.19 14.16 -11.81
CA LEU A 355 -11.92 13.91 -10.39
C LEU A 355 -12.02 12.42 -10.14
N LEU A 356 -10.92 11.82 -9.69
CA LEU A 356 -10.86 10.43 -9.24
C LEU A 356 -10.76 10.42 -7.71
N GLU A 357 -11.58 9.59 -7.07
CA GLU A 357 -11.53 9.36 -5.63
C GLU A 357 -11.33 7.87 -5.32
N LEU A 358 -10.49 7.57 -4.33
CA LEU A 358 -10.26 6.24 -3.79
C LEU A 358 -10.36 6.30 -2.27
N THR A 359 -11.26 5.53 -1.68
CA THR A 359 -11.36 5.42 -0.23
C THR A 359 -10.38 4.37 0.31
N ARG A 360 -9.94 4.58 1.55
CA ARG A 360 -9.11 3.63 2.30
C ARG A 360 -9.75 2.25 2.35
N GLU A 361 -11.03 2.20 2.70
CA GLU A 361 -11.82 0.98 2.76
C GLU A 361 -11.76 0.21 1.44
N ARG A 362 -12.04 0.88 0.32
CA ARG A 362 -12.03 0.25 -1.00
C ARG A 362 -10.66 -0.29 -1.38
N PHE A 363 -9.60 0.49 -1.15
CA PHE A 363 -8.24 0.06 -1.49
C PHE A 363 -7.84 -1.23 -0.76
N PHE A 364 -8.07 -1.29 0.56
CA PHE A 364 -7.71 -2.47 1.36
C PHE A 364 -8.69 -3.65 1.20
N GLN A 365 -9.94 -3.41 0.80
CA GLN A 365 -10.86 -4.48 0.39
C GLN A 365 -10.44 -5.11 -0.95
N LEU A 366 -10.02 -4.29 -1.93
CA LEU A 366 -9.51 -4.79 -3.21
C LEU A 366 -8.17 -5.50 -3.01
N ALA A 367 -7.27 -4.92 -2.20
CA ALA A 367 -5.87 -5.34 -2.01
C ALA A 367 -5.16 -5.60 -3.35
N PRO A 368 -4.98 -4.57 -4.21
CA PRO A 368 -4.52 -4.72 -5.59
C PRO A 368 -3.00 -4.94 -5.67
N PHE A 369 -2.50 -5.98 -4.99
CA PHE A 369 -1.08 -6.26 -4.80
C PHE A 369 -0.57 -7.42 -5.65
N TYR A 370 -1.44 -8.01 -6.47
CA TYR A 370 -1.14 -9.16 -7.31
C TYR A 370 -1.54 -8.88 -8.75
N TYR A 371 -0.67 -9.24 -9.70
CA TYR A 371 -0.96 -9.14 -11.12
C TYR A 371 -1.53 -10.46 -11.62
N ASP A 372 -2.82 -10.48 -11.92
CA ASP A 372 -3.45 -11.57 -12.68
C ASP A 372 -3.41 -11.17 -14.16
N ALA A 373 -2.65 -11.94 -14.95
CA ALA A 373 -2.28 -11.62 -16.33
C ALA A 373 -3.45 -11.63 -17.32
#